data_AF-A0A963BT97-F1
#
_entry.id   AF-A0A963BT97-F1
#
_cell.length_a   1.000
_cell.length_b   1.000
_cell.length_c   1.000
_cell.angle_alpha   90.00
_cell.angle_beta   90.00
_cell.angle_gamma   90.00
#
_symmetry.space_group_name_H-M   'P 1'
#
loop_
_entity.id
_entity.type
_entity.pdbx_description
1 polymer ?
#
loop_
_entity_poly.entity_id
_entity_poly.type
_entity_poly.pdbx_seq_one_letter_code
_entity_poly.pdbx_strand_id
1 'polypeptide(L)'
;MSKLMRRTTHPLLALFTALLLGACGSEPDEPRPYAGGPEGGETVRSAGQPDGARALRTAATADRPAGGVVMREHPLRDPGMNNIVASVVLVPEGWQLEGGLSRPSNQLYNMPVLADVKITAPDGRAVHFFPSLSFEFNHASPGQALQPTLGGNLYLALPESPGRWFLQMAQMSPDPTVSNLQLVSEEPVPELTQQLRQQSAQLFQIVEQGNATTASMGFGQSFDTQATKLVLSYQQDGKAFEETVLIAWQYMVLVQQGQVASGHWSVPLMRSFRGAPGSDYMNDPVLKAIVQSIRANPAWEAEMQRYWRELARIKQKGASDRSASWQQHNRKMQQINGEISDIIAGGYQRRSAIQDGMHSRSVDALRDETPYTTPSGETVKLPSFYDHVYTDGNGTYILNNDSLYNPNTDPSVNSRDWNRIEAQR
;
A
#
# COMPACT_ATOMS: atom_id res chain seq x y z
N MET A 1 38.40 -22.49 9.12
CA MET A 1 37.15 -21.97 9.74
C MET A 1 37.02 -20.49 9.38
N SER A 2 35.82 -19.92 9.52
CA SER A 2 35.42 -18.59 9.04
C SER A 2 35.24 -18.47 7.51
N LYS A 3 33.96 -18.39 7.07
CA LYS A 3 33.56 -18.02 5.70
C LYS A 3 33.22 -16.53 5.71
N LEU A 4 33.77 -15.79 4.75
CA LEU A 4 33.56 -14.35 4.63
C LEU A 4 32.15 -14.04 4.06
N MET A 5 31.37 -13.23 4.77
CA MET A 5 30.12 -12.67 4.22
C MET A 5 30.47 -11.71 3.07
N ARG A 6 29.91 -11.95 1.87
CA ARG A 6 29.85 -10.94 0.81
C ARG A 6 28.53 -10.18 0.94
N ARG A 7 28.60 -8.87 1.19
CA ARG A 7 27.44 -7.98 1.08
C ARG A 7 27.00 -7.89 -0.38
N THR A 8 25.79 -8.34 -0.68
CA THR A 8 25.08 -8.06 -1.93
C THR A 8 24.26 -6.78 -1.73
N THR A 9 24.53 -5.74 -2.50
CA THR A 9 23.64 -4.58 -2.60
C THR A 9 22.29 -5.02 -3.19
N HIS A 10 21.19 -4.67 -2.54
CA HIS A 10 19.83 -5.10 -2.91
C HIS A 10 19.09 -4.01 -3.71
N PRO A 11 18.44 -4.34 -4.86
CA PRO A 11 17.57 -3.42 -5.58
C PRO A 11 16.13 -3.48 -5.03
N LEU A 12 15.92 -3.07 -3.77
CA LEU A 12 14.63 -3.15 -3.05
C LEU A 12 13.96 -1.78 -2.78
N LEU A 13 14.54 -0.67 -3.27
CA LEU A 13 14.24 0.68 -2.79
C LEU A 13 13.08 1.41 -3.51
N ALA A 14 12.57 0.88 -4.63
CA ALA A 14 11.72 1.62 -5.60
C ALA A 14 10.19 1.35 -5.49
N LEU A 15 9.71 0.84 -4.36
CA LEU A 15 8.44 0.07 -4.33
C LEU A 15 7.42 0.45 -3.25
N PHE A 16 7.59 1.57 -2.55
CA PHE A 16 6.66 2.03 -1.51
C PHE A 16 6.26 3.50 -1.67
N THR A 17 4.95 3.75 -1.76
CA THR A 17 4.36 5.05 -1.40
C THR A 17 3.01 4.80 -0.72
N ALA A 18 2.71 5.60 0.29
CA ALA A 18 1.98 5.20 1.49
C ALA A 18 0.49 5.54 1.50
N LEU A 19 -0.19 5.08 2.58
CA LEU A 19 -1.35 5.76 3.16
C LEU A 19 -1.53 5.29 4.62
N LEU A 20 -1.63 6.18 5.62
CA LEU A 20 -1.76 5.75 7.03
C LEU A 20 -2.47 6.72 8.00
N LEU A 21 -3.20 6.12 8.93
CA LEU A 21 -3.78 6.60 10.21
C LEU A 21 -4.59 7.88 10.28
N GLY A 22 -5.70 7.82 11.04
CA GLY A 22 -6.16 8.94 11.85
C GLY A 22 -6.88 8.48 13.12
N ALA A 23 -6.39 8.87 14.31
CA ALA A 23 -7.14 8.94 15.57
C ALA A 23 -6.28 9.42 16.76
N CYS A 24 -6.00 10.72 16.87
CA CYS A 24 -5.76 11.39 18.17
C CYS A 24 -5.87 12.90 17.96
N GLY A 25 -6.52 13.63 18.88
CA GLY A 25 -6.78 15.06 18.68
C GLY A 25 -6.84 15.84 19.98
N SER A 26 -5.83 16.68 20.19
CA SER A 26 -5.78 17.79 21.16
C SER A 26 -4.59 18.69 20.81
N GLU A 27 -4.84 19.94 20.43
CA GLU A 27 -3.80 20.96 20.16
C GLU A 27 -3.42 21.73 21.43
N PRO A 28 -2.21 22.32 21.46
CA PRO A 28 -2.05 23.68 21.99
C PRO A 28 -1.17 24.61 21.10
N ASP A 29 -1.23 25.92 21.41
CA ASP A 29 -0.82 27.08 20.60
C ASP A 29 0.68 27.27 20.25
N GLU A 30 0.92 28.10 19.21
CA GLU A 30 2.21 28.71 18.80
C GLU A 30 2.85 29.61 19.90
N PRO A 31 4.20 29.75 19.95
CA PRO A 31 4.82 30.94 19.33
C PRO A 31 6.30 30.82 18.81
N ARG A 32 6.51 31.28 17.56
CA ARG A 32 7.57 32.18 17.00
C ARG A 32 9.10 32.06 17.32
N PRO A 33 10.01 32.61 16.47
CA PRO A 33 11.32 31.99 16.20
C PRO A 33 12.59 32.78 16.56
N TYR A 34 13.73 32.07 16.60
CA TYR A 34 15.14 32.53 16.43
C TYR A 34 15.89 31.39 15.67
N ALA A 35 16.74 31.53 14.64
CA ALA A 35 17.73 32.52 14.17
C ALA A 35 19.21 32.18 14.55
N GLY A 36 20.03 31.79 13.57
CA GLY A 36 21.50 31.67 13.66
C GLY A 36 22.13 30.46 12.92
N GLY A 37 23.01 30.71 11.94
CA GLY A 37 24.01 29.75 11.41
C GLY A 37 25.44 30.14 11.86
N PRO A 38 26.53 29.88 11.08
CA PRO A 38 26.66 29.10 9.85
C PRO A 38 28.00 28.26 9.74
N GLU A 39 28.34 27.83 8.51
CA GLU A 39 29.70 27.64 7.91
C GLU A 39 30.59 26.38 8.11
N GLY A 40 31.36 26.09 7.04
CA GLY A 40 32.48 25.12 6.95
C GLY A 40 32.11 23.69 6.48
N GLY A 41 32.53 23.14 5.33
CA GLY A 41 33.35 23.64 4.23
C GLY A 41 34.75 23.03 4.15
N GLU A 42 34.96 21.97 3.35
CA GLU A 42 36.17 21.76 2.50
C GLU A 42 36.12 20.50 1.60
N THR A 43 36.89 20.51 0.51
CA THR A 43 36.90 19.51 -0.57
C THR A 43 38.32 19.02 -0.91
N VAL A 44 38.58 17.70 -1.00
CA VAL A 44 39.79 17.19 -1.71
C VAL A 44 39.57 15.84 -2.47
N ARG A 45 39.53 15.97 -3.80
CA ARG A 45 40.15 15.15 -4.89
C ARG A 45 40.49 13.65 -4.73
N SER A 46 39.79 12.83 -5.51
CA SER A 46 40.27 11.93 -6.59
C SER A 46 41.73 11.42 -6.64
N ALA A 47 41.90 10.09 -6.54
CA ALA A 47 42.65 9.17 -7.42
C ALA A 47 42.41 7.72 -6.92
N GLY A 48 42.53 6.62 -7.66
CA GLY A 48 42.79 6.34 -9.08
C GLY A 48 42.72 4.81 -9.30
N GLN A 49 42.32 4.33 -10.47
CA GLN A 49 42.08 2.91 -10.76
C GLN A 49 43.26 2.26 -11.51
N PRO A 50 43.53 0.96 -11.30
CA PRO A 50 44.09 0.11 -12.34
C PRO A 50 43.23 -1.12 -12.64
N ASP A 51 43.27 -1.56 -13.91
CA ASP A 51 42.51 -2.70 -14.43
C ASP A 51 43.08 -4.08 -14.07
N GLY A 52 42.22 -5.10 -14.21
CA GLY A 52 42.67 -6.41 -14.69
C GLY A 52 42.25 -7.63 -13.87
N ALA A 53 41.14 -8.29 -14.27
CA ALA A 53 41.02 -9.75 -14.29
C ALA A 53 39.71 -10.20 -14.99
N ARG A 54 39.84 -10.68 -16.22
CA ARG A 54 38.76 -11.26 -17.04
C ARG A 54 38.47 -12.71 -16.61
N ALA A 55 37.32 -12.99 -16.01
CA ALA A 55 36.87 -14.37 -15.79
C ALA A 55 35.33 -14.53 -15.68
N LEU A 56 34.78 -15.33 -16.59
CA LEU A 56 33.63 -16.23 -16.41
C LEU A 56 32.37 -15.67 -15.70
N ARG A 57 31.48 -15.03 -16.48
CA ARG A 57 30.02 -15.11 -16.24
C ARG A 57 29.27 -15.22 -17.56
N THR A 58 28.99 -16.46 -17.97
CA THR A 58 27.85 -16.75 -18.84
C THR A 58 26.59 -16.56 -18.00
N ALA A 59 26.17 -15.31 -17.84
CA ALA A 59 24.90 -15.00 -17.20
C ALA A 59 23.78 -15.44 -18.16
N ALA A 60 22.78 -16.13 -17.63
CA ALA A 60 21.60 -16.47 -18.40
C ALA A 60 20.98 -15.19 -18.96
N THR A 61 20.78 -15.16 -20.29
CA THR A 61 19.84 -14.23 -20.92
C THR A 61 18.45 -14.59 -20.42
N ALA A 62 18.04 -13.98 -19.30
CA ALA A 62 16.64 -13.77 -19.03
C ALA A 62 16.06 -13.02 -20.24
N ASP A 63 15.06 -13.63 -20.86
CA ASP A 63 14.52 -13.19 -22.14
C ASP A 63 13.87 -11.81 -21.96
N ARG A 64 14.58 -10.76 -22.37
CA ARG A 64 14.03 -9.40 -22.36
C ARG A 64 13.05 -9.33 -23.53
N PRO A 65 11.77 -9.00 -23.33
CA PRO A 65 10.81 -8.97 -24.42
C PRO A 65 11.30 -8.00 -25.51
N ALA A 66 11.54 -8.54 -26.72
CA ALA A 66 12.03 -7.80 -27.87
C ALA A 66 10.94 -6.96 -28.56
N GLY A 67 9.91 -6.57 -27.81
CA GLY A 67 8.77 -5.78 -28.25
C GLY A 67 8.21 -4.97 -27.07
N GLY A 68 7.66 -3.80 -27.35
CA GLY A 68 7.13 -2.91 -26.32
C GLY A 68 5.93 -3.50 -25.59
N VAL A 69 5.80 -3.19 -24.30
CA VAL A 69 4.66 -3.64 -23.49
C VAL A 69 3.52 -2.66 -23.69
N VAL A 70 2.44 -3.09 -24.36
CA VAL A 70 1.19 -2.33 -24.44
C VAL A 70 0.49 -2.38 -23.09
N MET A 71 0.19 -1.23 -22.50
CA MET A 71 -0.62 -1.11 -21.28
C MET A 71 -1.75 -0.10 -21.47
N ARG A 72 -2.94 -0.40 -20.94
CA ARG A 72 -4.13 0.47 -20.99
C ARG A 72 -4.47 0.97 -19.60
N GLU A 73 -5.01 2.19 -19.51
CA GLU A 73 -5.57 2.74 -18.28
C GLU A 73 -6.88 2.05 -17.89
N HIS A 74 -6.95 1.61 -16.62
CA HIS A 74 -8.16 1.08 -16.00
C HIS A 74 -8.57 1.99 -14.82
N PRO A 75 -9.69 2.73 -14.93
CA PRO A 75 -10.18 3.58 -13.86
C PRO A 75 -10.87 2.75 -12.77
N LEU A 76 -10.37 2.85 -11.55
CA LEU A 76 -10.96 2.32 -10.33
C LEU A 76 -11.93 3.36 -9.77
N ARG A 77 -13.22 3.01 -9.68
CA ARG A 77 -14.32 3.94 -9.36
C ARG A 77 -14.96 3.63 -8.01
N ASP A 78 -15.27 4.67 -7.25
CA ASP A 78 -15.92 4.56 -5.94
C ASP A 78 -17.45 4.54 -6.08
N PRO A 79 -18.12 3.38 -5.86
CA PRO A 79 -19.56 3.27 -6.04
C PRO A 79 -20.35 4.12 -5.02
N GLY A 80 -19.76 4.45 -3.87
CA GLY A 80 -20.38 5.29 -2.85
C GLY A 80 -20.12 6.79 -3.00
N MET A 81 -19.41 7.21 -4.05
CA MET A 81 -19.21 8.62 -4.40
C MET A 81 -19.58 8.89 -5.87
N ASN A 82 -20.84 8.60 -6.22
CA ASN A 82 -21.40 8.81 -7.57
C ASN A 82 -20.57 8.18 -8.70
N ASN A 83 -19.86 7.07 -8.42
CA ASN A 83 -19.00 6.36 -9.37
C ASN A 83 -17.86 7.22 -9.97
N ILE A 84 -17.40 8.24 -9.24
CA ILE A 84 -16.21 9.01 -9.58
C ILE A 84 -14.98 8.09 -9.65
N VAL A 85 -14.05 8.38 -10.55
CA VAL A 85 -12.74 7.73 -10.56
C VAL A 85 -12.00 8.13 -9.29
N ALA A 86 -11.58 7.18 -8.47
CA ALA A 86 -10.75 7.43 -7.30
C ALA A 86 -9.27 7.21 -7.59
N SER A 87 -8.97 6.26 -8.48
CA SER A 87 -7.61 6.04 -8.99
C SER A 87 -7.62 5.41 -10.39
N VAL A 88 -6.48 5.44 -11.06
CA VAL A 88 -6.23 4.78 -12.34
C VAL A 88 -5.00 3.88 -12.18
N VAL A 89 -5.03 2.69 -12.78
CA VAL A 89 -3.91 1.75 -12.85
C VAL A 89 -3.68 1.32 -14.30
N LEU A 90 -2.44 1.05 -14.69
CA LEU A 90 -2.12 0.47 -16.00
C LEU A 90 -2.17 -1.05 -15.94
N VAL A 91 -2.89 -1.65 -16.89
CA VAL A 91 -2.99 -3.10 -17.07
C VAL A 91 -2.38 -3.46 -18.42
N PRO A 92 -1.43 -4.42 -18.50
CA PRO A 92 -0.91 -4.89 -19.77
C PRO A 92 -1.98 -5.53 -20.65
N GLU A 93 -1.89 -5.36 -21.96
CA GLU A 93 -2.85 -5.99 -22.88
C GLU A 93 -2.82 -7.53 -22.77
N GLY A 94 -3.99 -8.15 -22.72
CA GLY A 94 -4.15 -9.59 -22.48
C GLY A 94 -4.07 -10.04 -21.00
N TRP A 95 -3.81 -9.15 -20.05
CA TRP A 95 -3.86 -9.48 -18.61
C TRP A 95 -5.26 -9.22 -18.05
N GLN A 96 -5.65 -10.00 -17.04
CA GLN A 96 -6.95 -9.90 -16.39
C GLN A 96 -6.86 -9.04 -15.13
N LEU A 97 -7.68 -7.99 -15.04
CA LEU A 97 -7.95 -7.27 -13.79
C LEU A 97 -9.21 -7.83 -13.13
N GLU A 98 -9.10 -8.21 -11.86
CA GLU A 98 -10.20 -8.56 -10.97
C GLU A 98 -10.24 -7.62 -9.76
N GLY A 99 -11.43 -7.46 -9.16
CA GLY A 99 -11.65 -6.61 -7.99
C GLY A 99 -12.06 -5.18 -8.34
N GLY A 100 -11.75 -4.21 -7.47
CA GLY A 100 -12.11 -2.80 -7.64
C GLY A 100 -12.19 -2.03 -6.31
N LEU A 101 -13.01 -0.98 -6.28
CA LEU A 101 -13.30 -0.19 -5.06
C LEU A 101 -14.76 -0.38 -4.64
N SER A 102 -15.04 -0.20 -3.35
CA SER A 102 -16.33 -0.50 -2.72
C SER A 102 -16.37 0.03 -1.27
N ARG A 103 -17.52 0.13 -0.60
CA ARG A 103 -17.65 0.82 0.71
C ARG A 103 -18.18 -0.02 1.90
N PRO A 104 -17.68 0.18 3.13
CA PRO A 104 -18.11 -0.58 4.32
C PRO A 104 -19.60 -0.51 4.57
N SER A 105 -20.09 -1.47 5.36
CA SER A 105 -21.34 -1.28 6.08
C SER A 105 -21.24 -0.05 7.00
N ASN A 106 -22.33 0.70 7.16
CA ASN A 106 -22.33 1.95 7.94
C ASN A 106 -21.94 1.78 9.44
N GLN A 107 -21.92 0.55 9.96
CA GLN A 107 -21.41 0.25 11.31
C GLN A 107 -19.89 0.40 11.38
N LEU A 108 -19.20 0.14 10.27
CA LEU A 108 -17.75 0.26 10.12
C LEU A 108 -17.37 1.67 9.62
N TYR A 109 -17.93 2.71 10.24
CA TYR A 109 -17.76 4.11 9.79
C TYR A 109 -16.34 4.68 10.04
N ASN A 110 -15.53 4.02 10.86
CA ASN A 110 -14.09 4.27 10.96
C ASN A 110 -13.28 3.34 10.06
N MET A 111 -13.91 2.38 9.38
CA MET A 111 -13.30 1.76 8.22
C MET A 111 -13.52 2.67 7.01
N PRO A 112 -12.44 3.04 6.33
CA PRO A 112 -12.51 3.82 5.10
C PRO A 112 -13.04 3.05 3.81
N VAL A 113 -12.78 3.46 2.53
CA VAL A 113 -13.26 2.89 1.22
C VAL A 113 -12.30 1.94 0.43
N LEU A 114 -12.75 0.75 -0.03
CA LEU A 114 -11.95 -0.38 -0.57
C LEU A 114 -10.94 -0.06 -1.67
N ALA A 115 -9.80 -0.77 -1.63
CA ALA A 115 -9.03 -1.17 -2.81
C ALA A 115 -8.54 -2.63 -2.69
N ASP A 116 -9.18 -3.55 -3.41
CA ASP A 116 -8.82 -4.96 -3.55
C ASP A 116 -8.77 -5.22 -5.05
N VAL A 117 -7.57 -5.27 -5.61
CA VAL A 117 -7.35 -5.31 -7.07
C VAL A 117 -6.26 -6.32 -7.38
N LYS A 118 -6.59 -7.34 -8.16
CA LYS A 118 -5.64 -8.36 -8.61
C LYS A 118 -5.49 -8.28 -10.13
N ILE A 119 -4.26 -8.13 -10.60
CA ILE A 119 -3.90 -8.07 -12.02
C ILE A 119 -3.05 -9.30 -12.33
N THR A 120 -3.61 -10.21 -13.14
CA THR A 120 -3.06 -11.56 -13.39
C THR A 120 -2.71 -11.75 -14.87
N ALA A 121 -1.51 -12.23 -15.14
CA ALA A 121 -1.03 -12.60 -16.47
C ALA A 121 -1.57 -13.97 -16.90
N PRO A 122 -1.66 -14.26 -18.21
CA PRO A 122 -2.02 -15.60 -18.72
C PRO A 122 -1.10 -16.73 -18.24
N ASP A 123 0.16 -16.43 -17.89
CA ASP A 123 1.13 -17.39 -17.35
C ASP A 123 1.01 -17.62 -15.83
N GLY A 124 0.21 -16.81 -15.13
CA GLY A 124 -0.02 -16.90 -13.67
C GLY A 124 0.83 -15.95 -12.83
N ARG A 125 1.72 -15.14 -13.41
CA ARG A 125 2.29 -13.97 -12.70
C ARG A 125 1.16 -13.04 -12.27
N ALA A 126 1.29 -12.41 -11.11
CA ALA A 126 0.28 -11.44 -10.66
C ALA A 126 0.84 -10.33 -9.77
N VAL A 127 0.13 -9.20 -9.76
CA VAL A 127 0.17 -8.19 -8.70
C VAL A 127 -1.16 -8.21 -7.98
N HIS A 128 -1.14 -8.18 -6.64
CA HIS A 128 -2.34 -7.98 -5.83
C HIS A 128 -2.16 -6.73 -4.96
N PHE A 129 -3.04 -5.74 -5.13
CA PHE A 129 -3.23 -4.64 -4.19
C PHE A 129 -4.30 -5.08 -3.19
N PHE A 130 -3.90 -5.39 -1.96
CA PHE A 130 -4.82 -5.84 -0.92
C PHE A 130 -5.49 -4.63 -0.24
N PRO A 131 -6.67 -4.84 0.36
CA PRO A 131 -7.35 -3.82 1.15
C PRO A 131 -6.49 -3.31 2.30
N SER A 132 -6.64 -2.03 2.62
CA SER A 132 -6.29 -1.57 3.95
C SER A 132 -7.29 -2.14 4.96
N LEU A 133 -6.83 -2.51 6.15
CA LEU A 133 -7.68 -3.05 7.21
C LEU A 133 -7.33 -2.43 8.55
N SER A 134 -8.33 -2.08 9.35
CA SER A 134 -8.16 -1.46 10.66
C SER A 134 -8.99 -2.11 11.75
N PHE A 135 -8.34 -2.29 12.90
CA PHE A 135 -8.76 -3.15 13.97
C PHE A 135 -8.66 -2.44 15.33
N GLU A 136 -9.51 -2.84 16.26
CA GLU A 136 -9.52 -2.42 17.65
C GLU A 136 -9.53 -3.63 18.58
N PHE A 137 -8.99 -3.47 19.79
CA PHE A 137 -9.08 -4.48 20.84
C PHE A 137 -9.13 -3.86 22.23
N ASN A 138 -9.67 -4.61 23.19
CA ASN A 138 -9.74 -4.22 24.60
C ASN A 138 -9.70 -5.49 25.46
N HIS A 139 -8.69 -5.62 26.31
CA HIS A 139 -8.51 -6.82 27.14
C HIS A 139 -9.53 -6.93 28.28
N ALA A 140 -10.09 -5.81 28.75
CA ALA A 140 -11.12 -5.80 29.80
C ALA A 140 -12.53 -6.10 29.25
N SER A 141 -12.74 -5.95 27.95
CA SER A 141 -13.99 -6.30 27.26
C SER A 141 -13.70 -6.91 25.88
N PRO A 142 -13.22 -8.17 25.80
CA PRO A 142 -12.94 -8.81 24.53
C PRO A 142 -14.20 -8.95 23.66
N GLY A 143 -14.09 -8.49 22.42
CA GLY A 143 -15.10 -8.72 21.38
C GLY A 143 -14.95 -10.06 20.68
N GLN A 144 -15.87 -10.35 19.77
CA GLN A 144 -15.75 -11.47 18.83
C GLN A 144 -14.88 -11.04 17.64
N ALA A 145 -13.97 -11.92 17.20
CA ALA A 145 -13.09 -11.63 16.08
C ALA A 145 -13.89 -11.23 14.82
N LEU A 146 -13.41 -10.19 14.14
CA LEU A 146 -13.95 -9.65 12.89
C LEU A 146 -15.38 -9.09 12.99
N GLN A 147 -15.91 -8.83 14.18
CA GLN A 147 -17.18 -8.13 14.37
C GLN A 147 -16.98 -6.62 14.57
N PRO A 148 -17.94 -5.75 14.20
CA PRO A 148 -17.88 -4.32 14.47
C PRO A 148 -17.68 -3.98 15.94
N THR A 149 -16.77 -3.05 16.20
CA THR A 149 -16.67 -2.37 17.49
C THR A 149 -17.59 -1.15 17.56
N LEU A 150 -17.87 -0.67 18.76
CA LEU A 150 -18.47 0.65 18.97
C LEU A 150 -17.57 1.79 18.47
N GLY A 151 -16.28 1.54 18.23
CA GLY A 151 -15.38 2.50 17.58
C GLY A 151 -15.62 2.63 16.08
N GLY A 152 -16.32 1.67 15.45
CA GLY A 152 -16.56 1.63 14.01
C GLY A 152 -15.44 0.97 13.21
N ASN A 153 -14.62 0.14 13.88
CA ASN A 153 -13.58 -0.71 13.30
C ASN A 153 -13.96 -2.19 13.49
N LEU A 154 -13.13 -3.12 13.03
CA LEU A 154 -13.25 -4.55 13.36
C LEU A 154 -12.62 -4.86 14.72
N TYR A 155 -13.18 -5.78 15.49
CA TYR A 155 -12.48 -6.33 16.64
C TYR A 155 -11.46 -7.38 16.21
N LEU A 156 -10.18 -7.16 16.50
CA LEU A 156 -9.15 -8.20 16.40
C LEU A 156 -7.99 -7.87 17.35
N ALA A 157 -7.58 -8.84 18.18
CA ALA A 157 -6.44 -8.68 19.06
C ALA A 157 -5.16 -8.37 18.26
N LEU A 158 -4.25 -7.59 18.85
CA LEU A 158 -2.96 -7.29 18.22
C LEU A 158 -2.18 -8.60 17.97
N PRO A 159 -1.80 -8.92 16.73
CA PRO A 159 -1.12 -10.16 16.40
C PRO A 159 0.35 -10.13 16.83
N GLU A 160 0.95 -11.31 17.02
CA GLU A 160 2.38 -11.48 17.30
C GLU A 160 3.27 -10.99 16.13
N SER A 161 2.79 -11.17 14.89
CA SER A 161 3.45 -10.68 13.67
C SER A 161 2.47 -10.53 12.50
N PRO A 162 2.79 -9.72 11.48
CA PRO A 162 2.07 -9.67 10.20
C PRO A 162 1.91 -11.04 9.53
N GLY A 163 2.92 -11.91 9.56
CA GLY A 163 2.86 -13.26 9.01
C GLY A 163 1.88 -14.16 9.75
N ARG A 164 1.84 -14.09 11.08
CA ARG A 164 0.84 -14.80 11.90
C ARG A 164 -0.57 -14.31 11.62
N TRP A 165 -0.75 -13.00 11.48
CA TRP A 165 -2.02 -12.40 11.07
C TRP A 165 -2.45 -12.84 9.67
N PHE A 166 -1.58 -12.77 8.67
CA PHE A 166 -1.92 -13.14 7.30
C PHE A 166 -2.41 -14.59 7.21
N LEU A 167 -1.74 -15.51 7.91
CA LEU A 167 -2.19 -16.91 7.99
C LEU A 167 -3.52 -17.07 8.76
N GLN A 168 -3.74 -16.29 9.82
CA GLN A 168 -5.03 -16.29 10.54
C GLN A 168 -6.18 -15.82 9.63
N MET A 169 -5.96 -14.76 8.83
CA MET A 169 -6.94 -14.24 7.88
C MET A 169 -7.24 -15.28 6.80
N ALA A 170 -6.21 -15.90 6.19
CA ALA A 170 -6.38 -16.97 5.21
C ALA A 170 -7.06 -18.23 5.79
N GLN A 171 -7.01 -18.47 7.10
CA GLN A 171 -7.75 -19.56 7.77
C GLN A 171 -9.21 -19.20 8.06
N MET A 172 -9.49 -17.94 8.39
CA MET A 172 -10.86 -17.40 8.47
C MET A 172 -11.51 -17.26 7.09
N SER A 173 -10.68 -17.21 6.04
CA SER A 173 -11.01 -16.92 4.66
C SER A 173 -10.30 -17.88 3.69
N PRO A 174 -10.61 -19.19 3.70
CA PRO A 174 -9.92 -20.13 2.83
C PRO A 174 -10.33 -19.92 1.35
N ASP A 175 -9.36 -19.61 0.48
CA ASP A 175 -9.54 -19.79 -0.96
C ASP A 175 -9.49 -21.31 -1.27
N PRO A 176 -10.58 -21.96 -1.71
CA PRO A 176 -10.62 -23.39 -2.00
C PRO A 176 -9.85 -23.75 -3.27
N THR A 177 -9.45 -22.77 -4.10
CA THR A 177 -8.49 -23.00 -5.18
C THR A 177 -7.06 -23.08 -4.65
N VAL A 178 -6.79 -22.51 -3.47
CA VAL A 178 -5.48 -22.51 -2.79
C VAL A 178 -5.36 -23.70 -1.84
N SER A 179 -4.21 -24.36 -1.86
CA SER A 179 -3.85 -25.41 -0.92
C SER A 179 -2.36 -25.35 -0.57
N ASN A 180 -1.97 -26.03 0.52
CA ASN A 180 -0.58 -26.07 1.00
C ASN A 180 0.04 -24.69 1.26
N LEU A 181 -0.75 -23.71 1.73
CA LEU A 181 -0.26 -22.37 2.07
C LEU A 181 0.73 -22.42 3.23
N GLN A 182 1.93 -21.92 2.98
CA GLN A 182 3.04 -21.85 3.93
C GLN A 182 3.68 -20.46 3.92
N LEU A 183 3.96 -19.94 5.11
CA LEU A 183 4.85 -18.80 5.31
C LEU A 183 6.29 -19.32 5.27
N VAL A 184 7.04 -18.95 4.23
CA VAL A 184 8.43 -19.37 3.99
C VAL A 184 9.40 -18.49 4.77
N SER A 185 9.18 -17.17 4.75
CA SER A 185 9.92 -16.22 5.59
C SER A 185 9.09 -14.99 5.94
N GLU A 186 9.47 -14.34 7.04
CA GLU A 186 8.96 -13.06 7.50
C GLU A 186 10.15 -12.21 7.93
N GLU A 187 10.35 -11.06 7.29
CA GLU A 187 11.52 -10.20 7.48
C GLU A 187 11.10 -8.73 7.60
N PRO A 188 11.63 -7.95 8.55
CA PRO A 188 11.45 -6.49 8.52
C PRO A 188 12.14 -5.92 7.27
N VAL A 189 11.61 -4.80 6.75
CA VAL A 189 12.30 -4.01 5.72
C VAL A 189 12.79 -2.71 6.38
N PRO A 190 14.08 -2.61 6.78
CA PRO A 190 14.56 -1.52 7.64
C PRO A 190 14.44 -0.14 7.01
N GLU A 191 14.79 0.00 5.74
CA GLU A 191 14.80 1.26 5.00
C GLU A 191 13.38 1.84 4.91
N LEU A 192 12.41 1.00 4.56
CA LEU A 192 11.00 1.35 4.51
C LEU A 192 10.40 1.62 5.90
N THR A 193 10.82 0.86 6.91
CA THR A 193 10.42 1.09 8.31
C THR A 193 10.90 2.44 8.80
N GLN A 194 12.14 2.83 8.48
CA GLN A 194 12.68 4.15 8.78
C GLN A 194 11.88 5.26 8.08
N GLN A 195 11.54 5.08 6.80
CA GLN A 195 10.72 6.02 6.05
C GLN A 195 9.30 6.17 6.64
N LEU A 196 8.62 5.06 6.96
CA LEU A 196 7.29 5.08 7.59
C LEU A 196 7.33 5.81 8.95
N ARG A 197 8.37 5.58 9.76
CA ARG A 197 8.56 6.28 11.04
C ARG A 197 8.86 7.77 10.86
N GLN A 198 9.64 8.16 9.85
CA GLN A 198 9.87 9.56 9.49
C GLN A 198 8.58 10.26 9.05
N GLN A 199 7.77 9.60 8.20
CA GLN A 199 6.45 10.09 7.81
C GLN A 199 5.49 10.20 9.00
N SER A 200 5.65 9.35 10.01
CA SER A 200 4.83 9.33 11.24
C SER A 200 5.44 10.14 12.40
N ALA A 201 6.50 10.93 12.18
CA ALA A 201 7.24 11.62 13.25
C ALA A 201 6.34 12.53 14.12
N GLN A 202 5.33 13.16 13.52
CA GLN A 202 4.35 13.98 14.25
C GLN A 202 3.50 13.13 15.22
N LEU A 203 3.13 11.90 14.86
CA LEU A 203 2.38 11.01 15.76
C LEU A 203 3.24 10.55 16.94
N PHE A 204 4.52 10.25 16.71
CA PHE A 204 5.46 9.97 17.81
C PHE A 204 5.56 11.14 18.79
N GLN A 205 5.66 12.38 18.29
CA GLN A 205 5.69 13.59 19.13
C GLN A 205 4.38 13.79 19.92
N ILE A 206 3.22 13.58 19.29
CA ILE A 206 1.91 13.68 19.97
C ILE A 206 1.81 12.64 21.10
N VAL A 207 2.24 11.40 20.86
CA VAL A 207 2.23 10.33 21.87
C VAL A 207 3.20 10.64 23.02
N GLU A 208 4.41 11.14 22.72
CA GLU A 208 5.39 11.54 23.73
C GLU A 208 4.88 12.70 24.62
N GLN A 209 4.31 13.74 24.00
CA GLN A 209 3.72 14.87 24.73
C GLN A 209 2.51 14.45 25.57
N GLY A 210 1.63 13.60 25.03
CA GLY A 210 0.52 13.02 25.78
C GLY A 210 1.01 12.25 27.01
N ASN A 211 2.00 11.37 26.81
CA ASN A 211 2.61 10.57 27.89
C ASN A 211 3.22 11.44 29.00
N ALA A 212 3.84 12.57 28.67
CA ALA A 212 4.38 13.50 29.67
C ALA A 212 3.29 14.03 30.63
N THR A 213 2.04 14.11 30.18
CA THR A 213 0.90 14.54 31.03
C THR A 213 0.20 13.38 31.74
N THR A 214 0.19 12.16 31.18
CA THR A 214 -0.59 11.03 31.71
C THR A 214 0.22 10.03 32.55
N ALA A 215 1.55 9.98 32.40
CA ALA A 215 2.39 8.97 33.03
C ALA A 215 2.30 8.97 34.56
N SER A 216 2.14 10.14 35.18
CA SER A 216 1.94 10.29 36.64
C SER A 216 0.64 9.66 37.15
N MET A 217 -0.36 9.50 36.28
CA MET A 217 -1.63 8.82 36.57
C MET A 217 -1.57 7.31 36.25
N GLY A 218 -0.42 6.79 35.85
CA GLY A 218 -0.24 5.39 35.46
C GLY A 218 -0.81 5.04 34.09
N PHE A 219 -1.10 6.04 33.24
CA PHE A 219 -1.58 5.87 31.87
C PHE A 219 -0.54 6.37 30.86
N GLY A 220 -0.45 5.70 29.71
CA GLY A 220 0.31 6.17 28.57
C GLY A 220 -0.19 5.54 27.27
N GLN A 221 0.38 5.97 26.16
CA GLN A 221 0.18 5.42 24.84
C GLN A 221 1.52 4.97 24.26
N SER A 222 1.49 3.93 23.44
CA SER A 222 2.63 3.54 22.60
C SER A 222 2.16 3.45 21.15
N PHE A 223 2.95 4.01 20.24
CA PHE A 223 2.73 3.97 18.80
C PHE A 223 3.99 3.47 18.12
N ASP A 224 3.85 2.62 17.11
CA ASP A 224 4.92 2.28 16.18
C ASP A 224 4.36 1.85 14.82
N THR A 225 5.21 1.94 13.79
CA THR A 225 4.93 1.50 12.42
C THR A 225 6.15 0.80 11.82
N GLN A 226 5.90 -0.24 11.02
CA GLN A 226 6.93 -1.08 10.41
C GLN A 226 6.50 -1.54 9.01
N ALA A 227 7.50 -1.73 8.14
CA ALA A 227 7.35 -2.49 6.90
C ALA A 227 7.90 -3.91 7.10
N THR A 228 7.15 -4.90 6.63
CA THR A 228 7.47 -6.32 6.71
C THR A 228 7.28 -6.98 5.35
N LYS A 229 8.24 -7.81 4.95
CA LYS A 229 8.18 -8.67 3.77
C LYS A 229 7.88 -10.09 4.22
N LEU A 230 6.80 -10.67 3.69
CA LEU A 230 6.51 -12.10 3.76
C LEU A 230 6.88 -12.76 2.44
N VAL A 231 7.40 -13.99 2.50
CA VAL A 231 7.44 -14.88 1.33
C VAL A 231 6.52 -16.05 1.61
N LEU A 232 5.60 -16.31 0.68
CA LEU A 232 4.60 -17.37 0.75
C LEU A 232 4.87 -18.41 -0.33
N SER A 233 4.54 -19.66 -0.04
CA SER A 233 4.51 -20.76 -1.01
C SER A 233 3.16 -21.48 -0.88
N TYR A 234 2.54 -21.81 -2.01
CA TYR A 234 1.27 -22.52 -2.05
C TYR A 234 1.03 -23.14 -3.45
N GLN A 235 -0.04 -23.93 -3.55
CA GLN A 235 -0.60 -24.43 -4.80
C GLN A 235 -1.91 -23.71 -5.07
N GLN A 236 -2.14 -23.19 -6.29
CA GLN A 236 -3.45 -22.70 -6.72
C GLN A 236 -3.85 -23.35 -8.04
N ASP A 237 -5.03 -23.95 -8.09
CA ASP A 237 -5.55 -24.73 -9.25
C ASP A 237 -4.54 -25.76 -9.79
N GLY A 238 -3.81 -26.42 -8.89
CA GLY A 238 -2.79 -27.43 -9.21
C GLY A 238 -1.46 -26.87 -9.73
N LYS A 239 -1.28 -25.54 -9.77
CA LYS A 239 -0.01 -24.88 -10.10
C LYS A 239 0.67 -24.36 -8.83
N ALA A 240 1.97 -24.60 -8.71
CA ALA A 240 2.77 -24.08 -7.61
C ALA A 240 3.09 -22.61 -7.85
N PHE A 241 2.99 -21.80 -6.79
CA PHE A 241 3.32 -20.38 -6.80
C PHE A 241 4.18 -20.00 -5.61
N GLU A 242 5.02 -18.99 -5.84
CA GLU A 242 5.69 -18.24 -4.79
C GLU A 242 5.16 -16.79 -4.85
N GLU A 243 4.90 -16.21 -3.68
CA GLU A 243 4.32 -14.88 -3.58
C GLU A 243 5.00 -14.07 -2.48
N THR A 244 5.64 -12.97 -2.86
CA THR A 244 6.22 -12.01 -1.92
C THR A 244 5.17 -10.97 -1.59
N VAL A 245 4.77 -10.88 -0.32
CA VAL A 245 3.84 -9.87 0.20
C VAL A 245 4.63 -8.80 0.95
N LEU A 246 4.40 -7.54 0.62
CA LEU A 246 4.93 -6.39 1.33
C LEU A 246 3.80 -5.73 2.12
N ILE A 247 4.00 -5.59 3.43
CA ILE A 247 3.01 -5.13 4.41
C ILE A 247 3.59 -3.94 5.17
N ALA A 248 2.96 -2.78 5.09
CA ALA A 248 3.05 -1.79 6.18
C ALA A 248 2.01 -2.15 7.24
N TRP A 249 2.42 -2.14 8.50
CA TRP A 249 1.55 -2.37 9.64
C TRP A 249 2.01 -1.52 10.83
N GLN A 250 1.10 -1.32 11.78
CA GLN A 250 1.29 -0.34 12.86
C GLN A 250 0.21 -0.47 13.92
N TYR A 251 0.48 0.09 15.10
CA TYR A 251 -0.43 0.09 16.24
C TYR A 251 -0.35 1.39 17.03
N MET A 252 -1.44 1.73 17.70
CA MET A 252 -1.47 2.68 18.82
C MET A 252 -2.21 2.02 19.99
N VAL A 253 -1.50 1.75 21.08
CA VAL A 253 -2.03 1.03 22.25
C VAL A 253 -2.06 1.91 23.49
N LEU A 254 -3.14 1.77 24.27
CA LEU A 254 -3.23 2.32 25.62
C LEU A 254 -2.52 1.39 26.59
N VAL A 255 -1.53 1.94 27.29
CA VAL A 255 -0.79 1.29 28.37
C VAL A 255 -1.32 1.79 29.70
N GLN A 256 -1.74 0.88 30.57
CA GLN A 256 -2.19 1.16 31.93
C GLN A 256 -1.33 0.35 32.90
N GLN A 257 -0.69 1.03 33.87
CA GLN A 257 0.24 0.42 34.84
C GLN A 257 1.33 -0.46 34.18
N GLY A 258 1.84 -0.02 33.01
CA GLY A 258 2.86 -0.73 32.24
C GLY A 258 2.35 -1.93 31.42
N GLN A 259 1.04 -2.22 31.43
CA GLN A 259 0.42 -3.30 30.64
C GLN A 259 -0.43 -2.73 29.50
N VAL A 260 -0.43 -3.40 28.35
CA VAL A 260 -1.35 -3.05 27.25
C VAL A 260 -2.78 -3.40 27.66
N ALA A 261 -3.66 -2.40 27.72
CA ALA A 261 -5.05 -2.56 28.15
C ALA A 261 -6.03 -2.62 26.96
N SER A 262 -5.79 -1.80 25.95
CA SER A 262 -6.59 -1.71 24.72
C SER A 262 -5.77 -1.03 23.62
N GLY A 263 -6.29 -1.01 22.39
CA GLY A 263 -5.63 -0.27 21.33
C GLY A 263 -6.33 -0.37 19.99
N HIS A 264 -5.73 0.33 19.03
CA HIS A 264 -6.01 0.28 17.61
C HIS A 264 -4.78 -0.24 16.88
N TRP A 265 -4.97 -0.99 15.80
CA TRP A 265 -3.88 -1.35 14.90
C TRP A 265 -4.42 -1.54 13.47
N SER A 266 -3.53 -1.46 12.49
CA SER A 266 -3.96 -1.48 11.09
C SER A 266 -2.90 -2.05 10.16
N VAL A 267 -3.37 -2.59 9.04
CA VAL A 267 -2.61 -2.91 7.84
C VAL A 267 -2.99 -1.87 6.78
N PRO A 268 -2.33 -0.71 6.74
CA PRO A 268 -2.55 0.36 5.74
C PRO A 268 -2.35 -0.02 4.29
N LEU A 269 -1.31 -0.81 4.02
CA LEU A 269 -0.83 -1.05 2.68
C LEU A 269 -0.26 -2.45 2.67
N MET A 270 -0.92 -3.31 1.91
CA MET A 270 -0.47 -4.65 1.64
C MET A 270 -0.52 -4.86 0.14
N ARG A 271 0.59 -5.32 -0.44
CA ARG A 271 0.72 -5.60 -1.87
C ARG A 271 1.51 -6.88 -2.06
N SER A 272 1.22 -7.66 -3.10
CA SER A 272 2.04 -8.81 -3.43
C SER A 272 2.46 -8.87 -4.89
N PHE A 273 3.53 -9.63 -5.10
CA PHE A 273 4.07 -10.05 -6.38
C PHE A 273 4.10 -11.57 -6.38
N ARG A 274 3.52 -12.18 -7.42
CA ARG A 274 3.39 -13.62 -7.58
C ARG A 274 4.13 -14.08 -8.82
N GLY A 275 4.85 -15.19 -8.71
CA GLY A 275 5.49 -15.86 -9.83
C GLY A 275 5.57 -17.37 -9.65
N ALA A 276 6.16 -18.04 -10.64
CA ALA A 276 6.53 -19.45 -10.50
C ALA A 276 7.65 -19.59 -9.44
N PRO A 277 7.67 -20.67 -8.62
CA PRO A 277 8.70 -20.89 -7.61
C PRO A 277 10.12 -20.79 -8.18
N GLY A 278 10.98 -20.01 -7.51
CA GLY A 278 12.37 -19.78 -7.95
C GLY A 278 12.54 -18.91 -9.20
N SER A 279 11.49 -18.28 -9.73
CA SER A 279 11.61 -17.25 -10.77
C SER A 279 11.94 -15.87 -10.17
N ASP A 280 12.56 -14.98 -10.96
CA ASP A 280 12.92 -13.61 -10.51
C ASP A 280 11.76 -12.62 -10.68
N TYR A 281 10.54 -13.03 -10.27
CA TYR A 281 9.32 -12.24 -10.43
C TYR A 281 9.37 -10.90 -9.70
N MET A 282 10.13 -10.80 -8.61
CA MET A 282 10.38 -9.53 -7.90
C MET A 282 11.17 -8.50 -8.73
N ASN A 283 11.84 -8.92 -9.82
CA ASN A 283 12.53 -8.02 -10.74
C ASN A 283 11.85 -7.88 -12.11
N ASP A 284 10.68 -8.48 -12.28
CA ASP A 284 9.87 -8.36 -13.49
C ASP A 284 9.47 -6.89 -13.75
N PRO A 285 9.87 -6.29 -14.89
CA PRO A 285 9.59 -4.88 -15.17
C PRO A 285 8.09 -4.62 -15.38
N VAL A 286 7.32 -5.60 -15.84
CA VAL A 286 5.87 -5.46 -16.05
C VAL A 286 5.13 -5.45 -14.70
N LEU A 287 5.50 -6.33 -13.77
CA LEU A 287 4.91 -6.33 -12.42
C LEU A 287 5.26 -5.03 -11.66
N LYS A 288 6.49 -4.54 -11.80
CA LYS A 288 6.89 -3.24 -11.23
C LYS A 288 6.13 -2.08 -11.87
N ALA A 289 5.97 -2.06 -13.18
CA ALA A 289 5.22 -1.04 -13.91
C ALA A 289 3.75 -0.96 -13.44
N ILE A 290 3.08 -2.11 -13.25
CA ILE A 290 1.73 -2.16 -12.69
C ILE A 290 1.69 -1.47 -11.31
N VAL A 291 2.60 -1.80 -10.39
CA VAL A 291 2.58 -1.27 -9.01
C VAL A 291 2.87 0.23 -8.94
N GLN A 292 3.71 0.75 -9.83
CA GLN A 292 4.02 2.19 -9.94
C GLN A 292 2.97 2.97 -10.74
N SER A 293 2.19 2.32 -11.60
CA SER A 293 1.20 3.01 -12.42
C SER A 293 -0.03 3.54 -11.67
N ILE A 294 -0.17 3.24 -10.37
CA ILE A 294 -1.37 3.60 -9.61
C ILE A 294 -1.37 5.09 -9.22
N ARG A 295 -2.28 5.85 -9.86
CA ARG A 295 -2.42 7.30 -9.69
C ARG A 295 -3.78 7.59 -9.04
N ALA A 296 -3.78 8.24 -7.89
CA ALA A 296 -5.01 8.72 -7.25
C ALA A 296 -5.59 9.92 -8.02
N ASN A 297 -6.91 10.09 -7.97
CA ASN A 297 -7.60 11.25 -8.53
C ASN A 297 -7.73 12.35 -7.46
N PRO A 298 -7.10 13.53 -7.63
CA PRO A 298 -7.17 14.63 -6.66
C PRO A 298 -8.61 15.09 -6.35
N ALA A 299 -9.54 14.96 -7.30
CA ALA A 299 -10.95 15.32 -7.08
C ALA A 299 -11.63 14.39 -6.05
N TRP A 300 -11.37 13.08 -6.14
CA TRP A 300 -11.89 12.11 -5.17
C TRP A 300 -11.19 12.26 -3.81
N GLU A 301 -9.87 12.48 -3.80
CA GLU A 301 -9.13 12.75 -2.55
C GLU A 301 -9.68 13.98 -1.81
N ALA A 302 -10.03 15.04 -2.54
CA ALA A 302 -10.60 16.27 -1.97
C ALA A 302 -12.00 16.05 -1.35
N GLU A 303 -12.83 15.22 -1.98
CA GLU A 303 -14.14 14.84 -1.43
C GLU A 303 -14.02 13.91 -0.24
N MET A 304 -13.10 12.94 -0.24
CA MET A 304 -12.85 12.10 0.92
C MET A 304 -12.31 12.91 2.12
N GLN A 305 -11.45 13.91 1.90
CA GLN A 305 -11.06 14.85 2.96
C GLN A 305 -12.23 15.67 3.53
N ARG A 306 -13.26 15.96 2.73
CA ARG A 306 -14.50 16.61 3.23
C ARG A 306 -15.29 15.64 4.10
N TYR A 307 -15.45 14.40 3.65
CA TYR A 307 -16.10 13.33 4.40
C TYR A 307 -15.44 13.09 5.77
N TRP A 308 -14.11 12.90 5.82
CA TRP A 308 -13.39 12.64 7.08
C TRP A 308 -13.45 13.82 8.07
N ARG A 309 -13.35 15.06 7.58
CA ARG A 309 -13.49 16.25 8.43
C ARG A 309 -14.90 16.38 9.01
N GLU A 310 -15.94 16.11 8.22
CA GLU A 310 -17.32 16.15 8.70
C GLU A 310 -17.58 15.02 9.71
N LEU A 311 -17.09 13.80 9.46
CA LEU A 311 -17.17 12.70 10.43
C LEU A 311 -16.44 13.04 11.74
N ALA A 312 -15.26 13.66 11.67
CA ALA A 312 -14.52 14.12 12.85
C ALA A 312 -15.31 15.18 13.64
N ARG A 313 -15.93 16.15 12.95
CA ARG A 313 -16.80 17.17 13.56
C ARG A 313 -18.03 16.56 14.24
N ILE A 314 -18.68 15.58 13.59
CA ILE A 314 -19.81 14.82 14.17
C ILE A 314 -19.34 14.05 15.42
N LYS A 315 -18.17 13.39 15.37
CA LYS A 315 -17.60 12.71 16.54
C LYS A 315 -17.29 13.65 17.69
N GLN A 316 -16.76 14.84 17.43
CA GLN A 316 -16.45 15.84 18.47
C GLN A 316 -17.72 16.36 19.14
N LYS A 317 -18.75 16.74 18.35
CA LYS A 317 -20.06 17.13 18.90
C LYS A 317 -20.74 15.96 19.62
N GLY A 318 -20.60 14.74 19.11
CA GLY A 318 -21.03 13.55 19.82
C GLY A 318 -20.31 13.37 21.16
N ALA A 319 -19.03 13.75 21.27
CA ALA A 319 -18.24 13.61 22.50
C ALA A 319 -18.75 14.49 23.64
N SER A 320 -19.16 15.75 23.34
CA SER A 320 -19.79 16.63 24.35
C SER A 320 -21.11 16.09 24.87
N ASP A 321 -21.82 15.28 24.08
CA ASP A 321 -23.16 14.76 24.38
C ASP A 321 -23.14 13.30 24.91
N ARG A 322 -21.96 12.67 25.09
CA ARG A 322 -21.81 11.20 25.15
C ARG A 322 -21.75 10.52 26.51
N SER A 323 -22.06 11.19 27.63
CA SER A 323 -22.27 10.45 28.88
C SER A 323 -23.61 9.70 28.93
N ALA A 324 -24.61 10.09 28.12
CA ALA A 324 -25.99 9.58 28.22
C ALA A 324 -26.58 8.94 26.95
N SER A 325 -26.18 9.36 25.73
CA SER A 325 -26.90 8.96 24.50
C SER A 325 -26.46 7.63 23.87
N TRP A 326 -25.34 7.05 24.29
CA TRP A 326 -24.69 5.93 23.58
C TRP A 326 -25.52 4.64 23.55
N GLN A 327 -26.31 4.37 24.59
CA GLN A 327 -27.24 3.23 24.61
C GLN A 327 -28.47 3.39 23.70
N GLN A 328 -28.82 4.60 23.26
CA GLN A 328 -29.90 4.81 22.30
C GLN A 328 -29.44 4.60 20.86
N HIS A 329 -28.17 4.92 20.55
CA HIS A 329 -27.59 4.70 19.23
C HIS A 329 -27.57 3.19 18.87
N ASN A 330 -27.10 2.35 19.81
CA ASN A 330 -27.05 0.89 19.60
C ASN A 330 -28.41 0.26 19.29
N ARG A 331 -29.52 0.74 19.89
CA ARG A 331 -30.86 0.20 19.63
C ARG A 331 -31.36 0.46 18.21
N LYS A 332 -30.89 1.54 17.56
CA LYS A 332 -31.17 1.79 16.13
C LYS A 332 -30.24 1.01 15.20
N MET A 333 -29.02 0.68 15.63
CA MET A 333 -28.06 -0.05 14.80
C MET A 333 -28.25 -1.57 14.79
N GLN A 334 -28.91 -2.17 15.79
CA GLN A 334 -29.19 -3.61 15.81
C GLN A 334 -30.27 -4.10 14.81
N GLN A 335 -30.90 -3.21 14.03
CA GLN A 335 -31.83 -3.60 12.95
C GLN A 335 -31.14 -3.90 11.61
N ILE A 336 -29.81 -3.85 11.53
CA ILE A 336 -29.04 -4.18 10.33
C ILE A 336 -27.92 -5.15 10.74
N ASN A 337 -28.12 -6.45 10.48
CA ASN A 337 -27.20 -7.52 10.86
C ASN A 337 -26.71 -8.29 9.62
N GLY A 338 -25.42 -8.64 9.63
CA GLY A 338 -24.87 -9.79 8.92
C GLY A 338 -24.39 -9.55 7.49
N GLU A 339 -23.16 -9.05 7.32
CA GLU A 339 -22.32 -9.19 6.10
C GLU A 339 -20.93 -8.54 6.35
N ILE A 340 -20.08 -9.19 7.16
CA ILE A 340 -18.70 -8.72 7.44
C ILE A 340 -17.71 -9.88 7.45
N SER A 341 -18.11 -11.02 8.03
CA SER A 341 -17.39 -12.29 7.83
C SER A 341 -17.18 -12.54 6.33
N ASP A 342 -18.17 -12.26 5.48
CA ASP A 342 -18.07 -12.44 4.02
C ASP A 342 -17.19 -11.41 3.31
N ILE A 343 -17.00 -10.20 3.87
CA ILE A 343 -16.10 -9.20 3.28
C ILE A 343 -14.64 -9.62 3.48
N ILE A 344 -14.35 -10.19 4.64
CA ILE A 344 -13.00 -10.66 5.00
C ILE A 344 -12.76 -12.08 4.45
N ALA A 345 -13.78 -12.93 4.43
CA ALA A 345 -13.80 -14.24 3.76
C ALA A 345 -13.78 -14.13 2.22
N GLY A 346 -14.29 -13.01 1.70
CA GLY A 346 -14.30 -12.69 0.27
C GLY A 346 -13.01 -12.05 -0.23
N GLY A 347 -12.14 -11.54 0.63
CA GLY A 347 -10.81 -11.03 0.24
C GLY A 347 -9.90 -12.10 -0.36
N TYR A 348 -10.18 -13.38 -0.09
CA TYR A 348 -9.50 -14.51 -0.72
C TYR A 348 -10.42 -15.29 -1.71
N GLN A 349 -11.68 -14.86 -1.96
CA GLN A 349 -12.63 -15.57 -2.83
C GLN A 349 -13.49 -14.72 -3.81
N ARG A 350 -13.34 -13.38 -3.78
CA ARG A 350 -13.99 -12.29 -4.57
C ARG A 350 -15.13 -11.51 -3.88
N ARG A 351 -14.83 -10.21 -3.63
CA ARG A 351 -15.71 -9.01 -3.51
C ARG A 351 -16.65 -8.97 -2.28
N SER A 352 -16.85 -7.84 -1.58
CA SER A 352 -16.47 -6.43 -1.81
C SER A 352 -16.46 -5.62 -0.48
N ALA A 353 -15.70 -4.51 -0.40
CA ALA A 353 -16.06 -3.21 0.27
C ALA A 353 -15.35 -2.57 1.56
N ILE A 354 -14.00 -2.29 1.68
CA ILE A 354 -13.31 -1.43 2.75
C ILE A 354 -11.84 -0.81 2.58
N GLN A 355 -11.60 0.53 2.86
CA GLN A 355 -10.36 1.35 3.25
C GLN A 355 -9.42 2.40 2.45
N ASP A 356 -9.86 3.67 2.16
CA ASP A 356 -9.30 5.09 2.23
C ASP A 356 -8.25 5.53 3.31
N GLY A 357 -7.68 6.76 3.17
CA GLY A 357 -8.12 7.83 4.09
C GLY A 357 -7.25 8.75 4.98
N MET A 358 -5.91 8.80 4.97
CA MET A 358 -5.16 9.96 5.55
C MET A 358 -3.95 10.37 4.69
N HIS A 359 -3.70 11.68 4.60
CA HIS A 359 -3.46 12.35 3.30
C HIS A 359 -2.22 13.28 3.25
N SER A 360 -1.70 13.46 2.03
CA SER A 360 -0.80 14.53 1.54
C SER A 360 0.26 15.12 2.50
N ARG A 361 1.48 14.59 2.37
CA ARG A 361 2.71 15.36 2.03
C ARG A 361 3.94 14.43 1.92
N SER A 362 4.13 13.74 0.78
CA SER A 362 5.38 13.02 0.39
C SER A 362 5.29 12.34 -1.01
N VAL A 363 4.50 12.87 -1.95
CA VAL A 363 4.13 12.09 -3.17
C VAL A 363 5.26 11.96 -4.20
N ASP A 364 6.23 12.88 -4.29
CA ASP A 364 7.15 12.97 -5.45
C ASP A 364 8.59 12.47 -5.23
N ALA A 365 8.93 11.87 -4.08
CA ALA A 365 10.35 11.58 -3.73
C ALA A 365 10.82 10.13 -3.97
N LEU A 366 9.91 9.16 -4.13
CA LEU A 366 10.22 7.72 -4.17
C LEU A 366 9.41 6.92 -5.21
N ARG A 367 8.71 7.63 -6.09
CA ARG A 367 8.15 7.05 -7.30
C ARG A 367 9.21 7.17 -8.38
N ASP A 368 9.71 6.05 -8.89
CA ASP A 368 10.34 6.00 -10.22
C ASP A 368 9.22 6.17 -11.27
N GLU A 369 8.57 7.34 -11.25
CA GLU A 369 7.57 7.79 -12.20
C GLU A 369 8.09 9.04 -12.90
N THR A 370 8.13 9.00 -14.23
CA THR A 370 8.49 10.15 -15.05
C THR A 370 7.22 10.85 -15.53
N PRO A 371 7.11 12.19 -15.39
CA PRO A 371 6.03 12.94 -16.02
C PRO A 371 6.29 13.09 -17.53
N TYR A 372 5.28 12.84 -18.36
CA TYR A 372 5.29 12.99 -19.81
C TYR A 372 4.16 13.93 -20.25
N THR A 373 4.40 14.73 -21.29
CA THR A 373 3.34 15.51 -21.94
C THR A 373 2.70 14.67 -23.05
N THR A 374 1.39 14.46 -22.97
CA THR A 374 0.60 13.82 -24.03
C THR A 374 0.33 14.77 -25.20
N PRO A 375 -0.04 14.29 -26.40
CA PRO A 375 -0.37 15.15 -27.55
C PRO A 375 -1.55 16.11 -27.31
N SER A 376 -2.45 15.82 -26.36
CA SER A 376 -3.54 16.71 -25.93
C SER A 376 -3.09 17.83 -24.98
N GLY A 377 -1.83 17.81 -24.51
CA GLY A 377 -1.28 18.76 -23.55
C GLY A 377 -1.44 18.36 -22.07
N GLU A 378 -2.01 17.19 -21.78
CA GLU A 378 -2.15 16.67 -20.42
C GLU A 378 -0.83 16.04 -19.92
N THR A 379 -0.49 16.24 -18.66
CA THR A 379 0.65 15.57 -18.00
C THR A 379 0.23 14.20 -17.46
N VAL A 380 0.89 13.14 -17.92
CA VAL A 380 0.73 11.79 -17.38
C VAL A 380 2.02 11.33 -16.69
N LYS A 381 1.90 10.74 -15.50
CA LYS A 381 3.04 10.07 -14.82
C LYS A 381 3.06 8.58 -15.18
N LEU A 382 4.21 8.08 -15.66
CA LEU A 382 4.38 6.69 -16.12
C LEU A 382 5.67 6.08 -15.52
N PRO A 383 5.77 4.75 -15.38
CA PRO A 383 6.94 4.10 -14.78
C PRO A 383 8.26 4.41 -15.52
N SER A 384 9.29 4.82 -14.78
CA SER A 384 10.58 5.28 -15.33
C SER A 384 11.53 4.16 -15.78
N PHE A 385 11.13 2.89 -15.71
CA PHE A 385 11.95 1.74 -16.15
C PHE A 385 12.00 1.53 -17.68
N TYR A 386 11.45 2.49 -18.45
CA TYR A 386 11.31 2.42 -19.89
C TYR A 386 11.79 3.71 -20.56
N ASP A 387 12.86 3.60 -21.36
CA ASP A 387 13.50 4.73 -22.06
C ASP A 387 12.60 5.38 -23.12
N HIS A 388 11.63 4.63 -23.65
CA HIS A 388 10.79 5.04 -24.77
C HIS A 388 9.31 4.75 -24.49
N VAL A 389 8.51 5.81 -24.60
CA VAL A 389 7.07 5.78 -24.37
C VAL A 389 6.34 6.30 -25.60
N TYR A 390 5.34 5.54 -26.03
CA TYR A 390 4.41 5.93 -27.10
C TYR A 390 2.98 5.91 -26.56
N THR A 391 2.08 6.72 -27.13
CA THR A 391 0.66 6.73 -26.78
C THR A 391 -0.23 6.81 -28.03
N ASP A 392 -1.41 6.19 -27.96
CA ASP A 392 -2.49 6.34 -28.94
C ASP A 392 -3.40 7.54 -28.64
N GLY A 393 -3.06 8.35 -27.63
CA GLY A 393 -3.85 9.51 -27.18
C GLY A 393 -5.15 9.15 -26.45
N ASN A 394 -5.45 7.86 -26.28
CA ASN A 394 -6.71 7.37 -25.71
C ASN A 394 -6.48 6.55 -24.41
N GLY A 395 -5.41 6.85 -23.68
CA GLY A 395 -5.06 6.16 -22.44
C GLY A 395 -4.44 4.76 -22.65
N THR A 396 -3.97 4.44 -23.86
CA THR A 396 -3.04 3.32 -24.07
C THR A 396 -1.61 3.85 -24.25
N TYR A 397 -0.65 3.12 -23.70
CA TYR A 397 0.77 3.40 -23.81
C TYR A 397 1.53 2.16 -24.25
N ILE A 398 2.60 2.34 -25.01
CA ILE A 398 3.63 1.32 -25.21
C ILE A 398 4.88 1.77 -24.47
N LEU A 399 5.34 0.93 -23.55
CA LEU A 399 6.57 1.13 -22.78
C LEU A 399 7.67 0.20 -23.32
N ASN A 400 8.81 0.76 -23.74
CA ASN A 400 9.92 -0.01 -24.32
C ASN A 400 11.30 0.59 -23.96
N ASN A 401 12.35 -0.21 -24.06
CA ASN A 401 13.77 0.15 -23.91
C ASN A 401 14.57 0.01 -25.23
N ASP A 402 13.97 -0.47 -26.32
CA ASP A 402 14.64 -0.53 -27.63
C ASP A 402 14.49 0.80 -28.40
N SER A 403 15.62 1.46 -28.63
CA SER A 403 15.71 2.74 -29.36
C SER A 403 15.45 2.66 -30.85
N LEU A 404 15.42 1.45 -31.43
CA LEU A 404 15.08 1.21 -32.83
C LEU A 404 13.61 0.80 -33.02
N TYR A 405 12.88 0.56 -31.93
CA TYR A 405 11.49 0.11 -31.99
C TYR A 405 10.53 1.23 -32.41
N ASN A 406 9.83 1.03 -33.53
CA ASN A 406 8.77 1.90 -34.02
C ASN A 406 7.43 1.14 -34.05
N PRO A 407 6.49 1.42 -33.13
CA PRO A 407 5.21 0.71 -33.06
C PRO A 407 4.32 0.91 -34.30
N ASN A 408 4.49 2.00 -35.06
CA ASN A 408 3.74 2.20 -36.31
C ASN A 408 4.19 1.25 -37.44
N THR A 409 5.30 0.52 -37.25
CA THR A 409 5.80 -0.49 -38.21
C THR A 409 5.65 -1.93 -37.70
N ASP A 410 5.26 -2.12 -36.44
CA ASP A 410 5.10 -3.43 -35.82
C ASP A 410 3.68 -4.00 -36.13
N PRO A 411 3.55 -5.10 -36.89
CA PRO A 411 2.25 -5.65 -37.27
C PRO A 411 1.37 -6.12 -36.11
N SER A 412 1.91 -6.25 -34.89
CA SER A 412 1.15 -6.62 -33.70
C SER A 412 0.40 -5.45 -33.06
N VAL A 413 0.87 -4.20 -33.27
CA VAL A 413 0.32 -3.00 -32.62
C VAL A 413 -0.01 -1.84 -33.57
N ASN A 414 0.44 -1.85 -34.82
CA ASN A 414 0.22 -0.78 -35.82
C ASN A 414 -1.23 -0.62 -36.32
N SER A 415 -2.21 -1.23 -35.64
CA SER A 415 -3.64 -0.98 -35.87
C SER A 415 -4.14 0.35 -35.32
N ARG A 416 -3.26 1.12 -34.67
CA ARG A 416 -3.50 2.46 -34.11
C ARG A 416 -2.31 3.37 -34.43
N ASP A 417 -2.56 4.68 -34.50
CA ASP A 417 -1.50 5.68 -34.65
C ASP A 417 -0.79 5.93 -33.31
N TRP A 418 0.51 5.64 -33.25
CA TRP A 418 1.32 5.77 -32.04
C TRP A 418 2.21 7.00 -32.10
N ASN A 419 2.03 7.91 -31.14
CA ASN A 419 2.81 9.12 -31.00
C ASN A 419 3.85 8.93 -29.88
N ARG A 420 5.13 9.15 -30.17
CA ARG A 420 6.19 9.13 -29.14
C ARG A 420 6.03 10.35 -28.24
N ILE A 421 6.09 10.14 -26.93
CA ILE A 421 6.01 11.22 -25.93
C ILE A 421 7.32 11.30 -25.14
N GLU A 422 7.71 12.52 -24.78
CA GLU A 422 8.97 12.81 -24.10
C GLU A 422 8.71 13.15 -22.63
N ALA A 423 9.71 12.83 -21.80
CA ALA A 423 9.74 13.23 -20.41
C ALA A 423 9.77 14.76 -20.27
N GLN A 424 8.97 15.30 -19.34
CA GLN A 424 9.11 16.68 -18.90
C GLN A 424 10.45 16.82 -18.14
N ARG A 425 11.25 17.82 -18.51
CA ARG A 425 12.56 18.14 -17.93
C ARG A 425 12.47 19.25 -16.89
#